data_AF-A0A1D2X889-F1
#
_entry.id   AF-A0A1D2X889-F1
#
_cell.length_a   1.000
_cell.length_b   1.000
_cell.length_c   1.000
_cell.angle_alpha   90.00
_cell.angle_beta   90.00
_cell.angle_gamma   90.00
#
_symmetry.space_group_name_H-M   'P 1'
#
loop_
_entity.id
_entity.type
_entity.pdbx_description
1 polymer ?
#
loop_
_entity_poly.entity_id
_entity_poly.type
_entity_poly.pdbx_seq_one_letter_code
_entity_poly.pdbx_strand_id
1 'polypeptide(L)'
;MLMKTLPAPKLDGIRALLIDEKSIGKGHHYLTVVLNADTGETLFLGEGKRKATLDRFLSSLALEHRASIQCVGIDRGGSYKASVNCGGLDLYPRGVNR
;
A
#
# COMPACT_ATOMS: atom_id res chain seq x y z
N MET A 1 -13.32 6.51 -14.66
CA MET A 1 -14.54 7.00 -13.97
C MET A 1 -14.47 6.89 -12.44
N LEU A 2 -13.59 6.06 -11.86
CA LEU A 2 -13.45 5.87 -10.39
C LEU A 2 -12.73 7.02 -9.64
N MET A 3 -12.00 7.89 -10.34
CA MET A 3 -11.06 8.85 -9.71
C MET A 3 -11.64 10.23 -9.39
N LYS A 4 -12.94 10.46 -9.63
CA LYS A 4 -13.45 11.83 -9.82
C LYS A 4 -13.93 12.55 -8.54
N THR A 5 -13.92 11.93 -7.37
CA THR A 5 -14.46 12.56 -6.14
C THR A 5 -13.85 11.97 -4.85
N LEU A 6 -12.53 12.06 -4.68
CA LEU A 6 -11.93 11.88 -3.35
C LEU A 6 -11.42 13.23 -2.82
N PRO A 7 -11.67 13.55 -1.54
CA PRO A 7 -11.05 14.72 -0.91
C PRO A 7 -9.52 14.56 -0.90
N ALA A 8 -8.81 15.67 -0.74
CA ALA A 8 -7.36 15.63 -0.59
C ALA A 8 -7.00 14.76 0.63
N PRO A 9 -6.09 13.79 0.49
CA PRO A 9 -5.75 12.86 1.56
C PRO A 9 -4.96 13.57 2.66
N LYS A 10 -5.21 13.18 3.92
CA LYS A 10 -4.41 13.63 5.05
C LYS A 10 -3.17 12.75 5.19
N LEU A 11 -2.00 13.36 5.05
CA LEU A 11 -0.72 12.65 5.06
C LEU A 11 0.04 12.77 6.39
N ASP A 12 -0.47 13.59 7.32
CA ASP A 12 0.15 13.84 8.61
C ASP A 12 -0.01 12.64 9.55
N GLY A 13 1.06 12.28 10.24
CA GLY A 13 1.02 11.30 11.33
C GLY A 13 0.67 9.87 10.89
N ILE A 14 0.77 9.55 9.60
CA ILE A 14 0.51 8.19 9.13
C ILE A 14 1.60 7.27 9.65
N ARG A 15 1.19 6.30 10.46
CA ARG A 15 2.08 5.29 11.05
C ARG A 15 2.17 4.02 10.21
N ALA A 16 1.11 3.68 9.49
CA ALA A 16 1.00 2.41 8.81
C ALA A 16 0.26 2.55 7.47
N LEU A 17 0.77 1.89 6.43
CA LEU A 17 0.17 1.88 5.10
C LEU A 17 -0.35 0.50 4.72
N LEU A 18 -1.46 0.45 3.97
CA LEU A 18 -1.92 -0.74 3.27
C LEU A 18 -1.87 -0.51 1.77
N ILE A 19 -1.31 -1.46 1.03
CA ILE A 19 -1.18 -1.41 -0.42
C ILE A 19 -1.91 -2.61 -1.01
N ASP A 20 -2.85 -2.32 -1.91
CA ASP A 20 -3.59 -3.32 -2.68
C ASP A 20 -3.43 -3.07 -4.19
N GLU A 21 -3.56 -4.14 -4.97
CA GLU A 21 -3.58 -4.10 -6.43
C GLU A 21 -4.87 -4.70 -6.96
N LYS A 22 -5.68 -3.89 -7.66
CA LYS A 22 -6.85 -4.38 -8.39
C LYS A 22 -6.62 -4.40 -9.88
N SER A 23 -6.88 -5.55 -10.52
CA SER A 23 -6.96 -5.64 -11.97
C SER A 23 -8.23 -4.96 -12.45
N ILE A 24 -8.11 -3.94 -13.29
CA ILE A 24 -9.25 -3.21 -13.86
C ILE A 24 -9.41 -3.62 -15.32
N GLY A 25 -10.39 -4.48 -15.60
CA GLY A 25 -10.74 -4.87 -16.96
C GLY A 25 -9.78 -5.86 -17.61
N LYS A 26 -9.87 -5.97 -18.94
CA LYS A 26 -9.08 -6.90 -19.76
C LYS A 26 -7.74 -6.26 -20.15
N GLY A 27 -6.65 -7.03 -20.15
CA GLY A 27 -5.36 -6.58 -20.71
C GLY A 27 -4.30 -6.13 -19.72
N HIS A 28 -4.27 -6.66 -18.49
CA HIS A 28 -3.22 -6.36 -17.49
C HIS A 28 -3.15 -4.89 -17.06
N HIS A 29 -4.31 -4.23 -16.93
CA HIS A 29 -4.39 -2.92 -16.30
C HIS A 29 -4.55 -3.10 -14.79
N TYR A 30 -3.63 -2.50 -14.04
CA TYR A 30 -3.60 -2.59 -12.59
C TYR A 30 -3.81 -1.21 -11.98
N LEU A 31 -4.62 -1.16 -10.93
CA LEU A 31 -4.77 -0.01 -10.05
C LEU A 31 -4.11 -0.34 -8.73
N THR A 32 -3.09 0.45 -8.39
CA THR A 32 -2.48 0.45 -7.06
C THR A 32 -3.29 1.39 -6.16
N VAL A 33 -3.71 0.87 -5.02
CA VAL A 33 -4.43 1.63 -3.98
C VAL A 33 -3.54 1.68 -2.75
N VAL A 34 -3.33 2.86 -2.19
CA VAL A 34 -2.63 3.05 -0.91
C VAL A 34 -3.60 3.65 0.10
N LEU A 35 -3.69 3.02 1.26
CA LEU A 35 -4.58 3.40 2.35
C LEU A 35 -3.79 3.67 3.64
N ASN A 36 -4.34 4.51 4.51
CA ASN A 36 -3.93 4.59 5.90
C ASN A 36 -4.44 3.32 6.62
N ALA A 37 -3.55 2.54 7.22
CA ALA A 37 -3.94 1.28 7.86
C ALA A 37 -4.74 1.48 9.14
N ASP A 38 -4.57 2.63 9.83
CA ASP A 38 -5.24 2.93 11.09
C ASP A 38 -6.66 3.47 10.85
N THR A 39 -6.87 4.24 9.79
CA THR A 39 -8.17 4.90 9.52
C THR A 39 -8.94 4.32 8.33
N GLY A 40 -8.28 3.59 7.44
CA GLY A 40 -8.85 3.15 6.16
C GLY A 40 -8.97 4.26 5.10
N GLU A 41 -8.46 5.47 5.37
CA GLU A 41 -8.49 6.58 4.42
C GLU A 41 -7.70 6.25 3.16
N THR A 42 -8.26 6.56 1.98
CA THR A 42 -7.55 6.40 0.72
C THR A 42 -6.57 7.54 0.52
N LEU A 43 -5.28 7.20 0.55
CA LEU A 43 -4.18 8.16 0.43
C LEU A 43 -3.74 8.35 -1.02
N PHE A 44 -3.83 7.30 -1.84
CA PHE A 44 -3.40 7.36 -3.22
C PHE A 44 -4.06 6.30 -4.09
N LEU A 45 -4.36 6.68 -5.33
CA LEU A 45 -4.81 5.81 -6.40
C LEU A 45 -3.91 6.04 -7.62
N GLY A 46 -3.30 4.98 -8.13
CA GLY A 46 -2.43 5.08 -9.30
C GLY A 46 -2.63 3.93 -10.26
N GLU A 47 -2.84 4.25 -11.53
CA GLU A 47 -2.87 3.26 -12.61
C GLU A 47 -1.43 2.87 -13.00
N GLY A 48 -1.22 1.60 -13.33
CA GLY A 48 0.04 1.11 -13.91
C GLY A 48 0.81 0.12 -13.04
N LYS A 49 2.04 -0.19 -13.46
CA LYS A 49 2.87 -1.24 -12.87
C LYS A 49 3.27 -0.89 -11.43
N ARG A 50 2.94 -1.79 -10.50
CA ARG A 50 3.14 -1.70 -9.03
C ARG A 50 4.31 -0.87 -8.55
N LYS A 51 5.53 -1.22 -8.98
CA LYS A 51 6.76 -0.60 -8.45
C LYS A 51 6.85 0.89 -8.80
N ALA A 52 6.69 1.22 -10.09
CA ALA A 52 6.82 2.61 -10.55
C ALA A 52 5.74 3.52 -9.96
N THR A 53 4.53 2.97 -9.81
CA THR A 53 3.39 3.69 -9.23
C THR A 53 3.59 3.95 -7.73
N LEU A 54 4.08 2.96 -6.97
CA LEU A 54 4.39 3.14 -5.56
C LEU A 54 5.59 4.06 -5.33
N ASP A 55 6.65 3.94 -6.14
CA ASP A 55 7.82 4.82 -6.07
C ASP A 55 7.41 6.29 -6.27
N ARG A 56 6.46 6.56 -7.17
CA ARG A 56 5.90 7.90 -7.39
C ARG A 56 5.15 8.41 -6.16
N PHE A 57 4.31 7.57 -5.54
CA PHE A 57 3.61 7.95 -4.31
C PHE A 57 4.61 8.28 -3.19
N LEU A 58 5.56 7.38 -2.91
CA LEU A 58 6.57 7.62 -1.89
C LEU A 58 7.38 8.88 -2.18
N SER A 59 7.77 9.11 -3.43
CA SER A 59 8.49 10.32 -3.85
C SER A 59 7.71 11.62 -3.62
N SER A 60 6.37 11.57 -3.65
CA SER A 60 5.52 12.73 -3.37
C SER A 60 5.39 13.07 -1.88
N LEU A 61 5.72 12.12 -0.98
CA LEU A 61 5.68 12.37 0.47
C LEU A 61 6.84 13.26 0.89
N ALA A 62 6.55 14.25 1.75
CA ALA A 62 7.56 15.00 2.50
C ALA A 62 8.36 14.05 3.41
N LEU A 63 9.58 14.45 3.76
CA LEU A 63 10.48 13.62 4.57
C LEU A 63 9.87 13.27 5.93
N GLU A 64 9.16 14.21 6.56
CA GLU A 64 8.46 14.03 7.83
C GLU A 64 7.36 12.96 7.76
N HIS A 65 6.57 12.94 6.69
CA HIS A 65 5.54 11.92 6.47
C HIS A 65 6.14 10.54 6.21
N ARG A 66 7.34 10.48 5.61
CA ARG A 66 8.04 9.20 5.45
C ARG A 66 8.59 8.68 6.77
N ALA A 67 9.09 9.57 7.61
CA ALA A 67 9.65 9.22 8.91
C ALA A 67 8.60 8.70 9.90
N SER A 68 7.33 9.09 9.74
CA SER A 68 6.24 8.59 10.59
C SER A 68 5.80 7.17 10.23
N ILE A 69 6.05 6.70 9.01
CA ILE A 69 5.65 5.36 8.56
C ILE A 69 6.55 4.31 9.20
N GLN A 70 5.95 3.44 10.00
CA GLN A 70 6.61 2.36 10.73
C GLN A 70 6.39 1.00 10.08
N CYS A 71 5.27 0.81 9.37
CA CYS A 71 4.98 -0.45 8.70
C CYS A 71 4.16 -0.28 7.41
N VAL A 72 4.28 -1.26 6.52
CA VAL A 72 3.57 -1.32 5.24
C VAL A 72 3.05 -2.74 5.04
N GLY A 73 1.73 -2.90 4.96
CA GLY A 73 1.07 -4.15 4.57
C GLY A 73 0.82 -4.16 3.05
N ILE A 74 1.07 -5.30 2.40
CA ILE A 74 0.90 -5.45 0.94
C ILE A 74 0.15 -6.77 0.67
N ASP A 75 -0.96 -6.72 -0.08
CA ASP A 75 -1.64 -7.95 -0.52
C ASP A 75 -1.02 -8.50 -1.82
N ARG A 76 -0.70 -9.80 -1.82
CA ARG A 76 -0.23 -10.56 -2.98
C ARG A 76 -0.97 -11.90 -2.97
N GLY A 77 -2.16 -11.94 -3.55
CA GLY A 77 -2.99 -13.15 -3.61
C GLY A 77 -2.30 -14.34 -4.33
N GLY A 78 -2.73 -15.58 -4.11
CA GLY A 78 -4.04 -15.99 -3.63
C GLY A 78 -4.05 -17.32 -2.89
N SER A 79 -4.44 -17.23 -1.62
CA SER A 79 -4.97 -18.26 -0.72
C SER A 79 -4.70 -17.62 0.63
N TYR A 80 -5.69 -16.97 1.26
CA TYR A 80 -5.63 -16.64 2.70
C TYR A 80 -4.88 -17.79 3.36
N LYS A 81 -3.70 -17.61 3.98
CA LYS A 81 -2.94 -18.76 4.51
C LYS A 81 -3.62 -19.26 5.80
N ALA A 82 -4.88 -19.67 5.66
CA ALA A 82 -5.79 -20.53 6.41
C ALA A 82 -5.84 -20.46 7.95
N SER A 83 -5.04 -19.64 8.60
CA SER A 83 -4.88 -19.64 10.05
C SER A 83 -4.24 -18.30 10.39
N VAL A 84 -5.01 -17.35 10.92
CA VAL A 84 -4.43 -16.21 11.64
C VAL A 84 -3.59 -16.82 12.76
N ASN A 85 -2.28 -16.98 12.56
CA ASN A 85 -1.41 -17.42 13.64
C ASN A 85 -1.12 -16.19 14.50
N CYS A 86 -1.92 -16.03 15.55
CA CYS A 86 -1.71 -15.03 16.58
C CYS A 86 -0.41 -15.36 17.33
N GLY A 87 0.65 -14.59 17.08
CA GLY A 87 1.84 -14.62 17.89
C GLY A 87 3.08 -14.09 17.17
N GLY A 88 3.32 -12.78 17.27
CA GLY A 88 4.61 -12.19 16.93
C GLY A 88 4.71 -11.69 15.49
N LEU A 89 4.88 -10.38 15.36
CA LEU A 89 5.11 -9.63 14.12
C LEU A 89 6.34 -10.17 13.37
N ASP A 90 6.17 -10.73 12.17
CA ASP A 90 7.21 -10.70 11.12
C ASP A 90 6.56 -10.77 9.74
N LEU A 91 6.56 -9.66 9.03
CA LEU A 91 5.98 -9.58 7.69
C LEU A 91 7.02 -9.62 6.57
N TYR A 92 8.33 -9.63 6.82
CA TYR A 92 9.37 -9.92 5.82
C TYR A 92 10.75 -10.14 6.51
N PRO A 93 11.19 -11.37 6.80
CA PRO A 93 12.57 -11.59 7.22
C PRO A 93 13.50 -11.28 6.05
N ARG A 94 14.48 -10.40 6.30
CA ARG A 94 15.53 -10.06 5.33
C ARG A 94 16.09 -11.35 4.75
N GLY A 95 16.12 -11.43 3.42
CA GLY A 95 16.99 -12.36 2.72
C GLY A 95 18.40 -12.23 3.28
N VAL A 96 18.85 -13.26 3.99
CA VAL A 96 20.25 -13.46 4.27
C VAL A 96 20.86 -13.91 2.95
N ASN A 97 21.62 -13.00 2.35
CA ASN A 97 22.51 -13.29 1.25
C ASN A 97 23.51 -14.36 1.71
N ARG A 98 23.54 -15.53 1.05
CA ARG A 98 24.65 -16.47 1.06
C ARG A 98 25.08 -16.70 -0.38
#